data_AF-A0A1R3L4X5-F1
#
_entry.id   AF-A0A1R3L4X5-F1
#
_cell.length_a   1.000
_cell.length_b   1.000
_cell.length_c   1.000
_cell.angle_alpha   90.00
_cell.angle_beta   90.00
_cell.angle_gamma   90.00
#
_symmetry.space_group_name_H-M   'P 1'
#
loop_
_entity.id
_entity.type
_entity.pdbx_description
1 polymer ?
#
loop_
_entity_poly.entity_id
_entity_poly.type
_entity_poly.pdbx_seq_one_letter_code
_entity_poly.pdbx_strand_id
1 'polypeptide(L)' 'VKIVKVERDVYAAIIDEKVAMKIGPGHFEPPSESQRWSVALEGGDYKVWEAS' A
#
# COMPACT_ATOMS: atom_id res chain seq x y z
N VAL A 1 -10.97 -6.31 -2.37
CA VAL A 1 -9.86 -5.95 -1.45
C VAL A 1 -9.03 -7.19 -1.17
N LYS A 2 -7.71 -7.10 -1.27
CA LYS A 2 -6.74 -8.16 -0.91
C LYS A 2 -5.84 -7.62 0.19
N ILE A 3 -5.84 -8.26 1.35
CA ILE A 3 -4.91 -7.95 2.43
C ILE A 3 -3.58 -8.61 2.10
N VAL A 4 -2.48 -7.83 2.13
CA VAL A 4 -1.15 -8.29 1.70
C VAL A 4 -0.12 -8.27 2.82
N LYS A 5 -0.39 -7.51 3.90
CA LYS A 5 0.46 -7.49 5.09
C LYS A 5 -0.36 -7.24 6.34
N VAL A 6 -0.17 -8.08 7.36
CA VAL A 6 -0.78 -7.93 8.68
C VAL A 6 0.29 -8.23 9.72
N GLU A 7 0.92 -7.19 10.21
CA GLU A 7 1.92 -7.23 11.27
C GLU A 7 1.53 -6.26 12.39
N ARG A 8 2.27 -6.29 13.49
CA ARG A 8 1.99 -5.46 14.68
C ARG A 8 1.97 -3.96 14.34
N ASP A 9 2.84 -3.52 13.45
CA ASP A 9 3.12 -2.12 13.14
C ASP A 9 2.70 -1.73 11.72
N VAL A 10 2.13 -2.65 10.94
CA VAL A 10 1.65 -2.36 9.59
C VAL A 10 0.48 -3.24 9.17
N TYR A 11 -0.53 -2.57 8.63
CA TYR A 11 -1.60 -3.18 7.85
C TYR A 11 -1.52 -2.66 6.42
N ALA A 12 -1.48 -3.56 5.44
CA ALA A 12 -1.46 -3.19 4.02
C ALA A 12 -2.43 -4.00 3.19
N ALA A 13 -3.03 -3.34 2.20
CA ALA A 13 -4.00 -3.94 1.30
C ALA A 13 -3.89 -3.35 -0.11
N ILE A 14 -4.30 -4.16 -1.09
CA ILE A 14 -4.48 -3.78 -2.49
C ILE A 14 -5.98 -3.89 -2.82
N ILE A 15 -6.55 -2.84 -3.40
CA ILE A 15 -7.97 -2.69 -3.70
C ILE A 15 -8.14 -2.62 -5.20
N ASP A 16 -8.89 -3.58 -5.76
CA ASP A 16 -9.23 -3.64 -7.18
C ASP A 16 -8.02 -3.57 -8.12
N GLU A 17 -6.84 -3.95 -7.62
CA GLU A 17 -5.56 -3.77 -8.32
C GLU A 17 -5.29 -2.32 -8.78
N LYS A 18 -6.01 -1.34 -8.23
CA LYS A 18 -5.89 0.09 -8.60
C LYS A 18 -5.32 0.94 -7.48
N VAL A 19 -5.55 0.55 -6.23
CA VAL A 19 -5.09 1.29 -5.05
C VAL A 19 -4.31 0.35 -4.14
N ALA A 20 -3.11 0.74 -3.74
CA ALA A 20 -2.39 0.10 -2.64
C ALA A 20 -2.31 1.06 -1.46
N MET A 21 -2.35 0.54 -0.24
CA MET A 21 -2.25 1.36 0.96
C MET A 21 -1.50 0.64 2.08
N LYS A 22 -0.86 1.43 2.95
CA LYS A 22 -0.40 0.99 4.28
C LYS A 22 -0.87 1.95 5.36
N ILE A 23 -1.12 1.40 6.54
CA ILE A 23 -1.35 2.13 7.80
C ILE A 23 -0.42 1.53 8.86
N GLY A 24 0.18 2.39 9.67
CA GLY A 24 1.17 2.06 10.70
C GLY A 24 2.61 2.45 10.30
N PRO A 25 3.52 2.57 11.28
CA PRO A 25 4.92 2.96 11.06
C PRO A 25 5.74 1.86 10.34
N GLY A 26 5.26 0.61 10.34
CA GLY A 26 5.91 -0.50 9.67
C GLY A 26 6.01 -0.32 8.15
N HIS A 27 6.99 -0.99 7.56
CA HIS A 27 7.30 -0.85 6.14
C HIS A 27 6.40 -1.73 5.27
N PHE A 28 5.94 -1.15 4.16
CA PHE A 28 5.27 -1.82 3.06
C PHE A 28 5.43 -0.98 1.79
N GLU A 29 5.70 -1.65 0.67
CA GLU A 29 5.58 -1.11 -0.68
C GLU A 29 4.83 -2.14 -1.55
N PRO A 30 3.98 -1.69 -2.49
CA PRO A 30 3.27 -2.60 -3.36
C PRO A 30 4.22 -3.28 -4.36
N PRO A 31 3.95 -4.53 -4.77
CA PRO A 31 4.79 -5.25 -5.72
C PRO A 31 4.82 -4.53 -7.06
N SER A 32 6.03 -4.27 -7.57
CA SER A 32 6.29 -3.52 -8.82
C SER A 32 6.25 -4.37 -10.09
N GLU A 33 6.12 -5.70 -9.96
CA GLU A 33 6.16 -6.62 -11.09
C GLU A 33 4.90 -6.57 -11.97
N SER A 34 3.73 -6.30 -11.37
CA SER A 34 2.44 -6.37 -12.07
C SER A 34 1.99 -5.04 -12.67
N GLN A 35 2.42 -3.92 -12.09
CA GLN A 35 2.03 -2.58 -12.53
C GLN A 35 2.93 -1.51 -11.93
N ARG A 36 2.90 -0.31 -12.53
CA ARG A 36 3.57 0.86 -11.99
C ARG A 36 2.68 1.51 -10.94
N TRP A 37 3.27 1.75 -9.77
CA TRP A 37 2.61 2.41 -8.65
C TRP A 37 3.18 3.81 -8.49
N SER A 38 2.31 4.81 -8.39
CA SER A 38 2.67 6.19 -8.08
C SER A 38 2.11 6.57 -6.71
N VAL A 39 2.88 7.31 -5.91
CA VAL A 39 2.38 7.81 -4.61
C VAL A 39 1.30 8.84 -4.87
N ALA A 40 0.10 8.58 -4.35
CA ALA A 40 -1.03 9.50 -4.43
C ALA A 40 -1.10 10.42 -3.20
N LEU A 41 -0.84 9.86 -2.01
CA LEU A 41 -0.87 10.58 -0.74
C LEU A 41 0.02 9.88 0.30
N GLU A 42 0.69 10.66 1.15
CA GLU A 42 1.42 10.14 2.31
C GLU A 42 1.36 11.10 3.51
N GLY A 43 1.53 10.55 4.71
CA GLY A 43 1.60 11.33 5.95
C GLY A 43 2.09 10.48 7.12
N GLY A 44 1.81 10.94 8.34
CA GLY A 44 2.22 10.23 9.56
C GLY A 44 1.63 8.83 9.61
N ASP A 45 2.50 7.82 9.46
CA ASP A 45 2.17 6.40 9.50
C ASP A 45 1.16 5.92 8.46
N TYR A 46 1.00 6.61 7.32
CA TYR A 46 0.19 6.10 6.21
C TYR A 46 0.76 6.49 4.85
N LYS A 47 0.48 5.65 3.85
CA LYS A 47 0.85 5.90 2.45
C LYS A 47 -0.11 5.20 1.51
N VAL A 48 -0.48 5.87 0.43
CA VAL A 48 -1.41 5.39 -0.60
C VAL A 48 -0.75 5.53 -1.97
N TRP A 49 -0.87 4.48 -2.78
CA TRP A 49 -0.40 4.44 -4.15
C TRP A 49 -1.56 4.14 -5.10
N GLU A 50 -1.47 4.71 -6.29
CA GLU A 50 -2.36 4.43 -7.42
C GLU A 50 -1.62 3.70 -8.53
N ALA A 51 -2.30 2.76 -9.16
CA ALA A 51 -1.84 2.07 -10.36
C ALA A 51 -1.91 3.01 -11.57
N SER A 52 -0.90 2.97 -12.43
CA SER A 52 -0.92 3.60 -13.77
C SER A 52 -1.40 2.64 -14.85
#